data_AF-A0A2M7ZU91-F1
#
_entry.id   AF-A0A2M7ZU91-F1
#
_cell.length_a   1.000
_cell.length_b   1.000
_cell.length_c   1.000
_cell.angle_alpha   90.00
_cell.angle_beta   90.00
_cell.angle_gamma   90.00
#
_symmetry.space_group_name_H-M   'P 1'
#
loop_
_entity.id
_entity.type
_entity.pdbx_description
1 polymer ?
#
loop_
_entity_poly.entity_id
_entity_poly.type
_entity_poly.pdbx_seq_one_letter_code
_entity_poly.pdbx_strand_id
1 'polypeptide(L)'
;MELIEQVALIILFALIIKGISLLYDRPTSPKPEPGKIPDELTNSDVRKFFWVVENNIQSYSLNCEIKINLDETNKAKEELLNENSQPSKVYFTSEEEYFIISKIQILHDKFGVDSDEVDQIVNYLRSYADQHMMSNYQFANLILSFVHEQNIKYSYDEDSTGHMEYLRFPIETICDITGDCDCKAILACTLFKKLGYKVAFALMPGHAALAISTESAPFYSNFEKWGIHWYYCESTGSNWSPGQLPSGIYRDSIKIREI
;
A
#
# COMPACT_ATOMS: atom_id res chain seq x y z
N MET A 1 3.85 15.41 -33.16
CA MET A 1 3.06 16.28 -32.26
C MET A 1 2.65 15.49 -31.02
N GLU A 2 2.18 14.25 -31.17
CA GLU A 2 1.81 13.34 -30.05
C GLU A 2 2.93 13.02 -29.05
N LEU A 3 4.18 12.77 -29.49
CA LEU A 3 5.26 12.39 -28.57
C LEU A 3 5.66 13.53 -27.61
N ILE A 4 5.58 14.78 -28.07
CA ILE A 4 5.93 15.96 -27.25
C ILE A 4 4.84 16.22 -26.20
N GLU A 5 3.58 16.00 -26.55
CA GLU A 5 2.46 16.12 -25.61
C GLU A 5 2.47 15.00 -24.55
N GLN A 6 2.82 13.76 -24.93
CA GLN A 6 2.98 12.65 -23.99
C GLN A 6 4.14 12.90 -23.01
N VAL A 7 5.30 13.32 -23.51
CA VAL A 7 6.45 13.68 -22.66
C VAL A 7 6.11 14.86 -21.76
N ALA A 8 5.36 15.86 -22.25
CA ALA A 8 4.93 16.98 -21.43
C ALA A 8 3.93 16.56 -20.34
N LEU A 9 3.02 15.62 -20.61
CA LEU A 9 2.07 15.11 -19.63
C LEU A 9 2.77 14.27 -18.55
N ILE A 10 3.77 13.46 -18.93
CA ILE A 10 4.60 12.67 -18.01
C ILE A 10 5.45 13.58 -17.13
N ILE A 11 6.10 14.60 -17.71
CA ILE A 11 6.87 15.60 -16.96
C ILE A 11 5.95 16.37 -16.00
N LEU A 12 4.72 16.71 -16.43
CA LEU A 12 3.75 17.38 -15.58
C LEU A 12 3.32 16.48 -14.42
N PHE A 13 3.08 15.20 -14.65
CA PHE A 13 2.74 14.23 -13.62
C PHE A 13 3.89 14.05 -12.62
N ALA A 14 5.13 13.89 -13.09
CA ALA A 14 6.33 13.79 -12.24
C ALA A 14 6.60 15.06 -11.42
N LEU A 15 6.37 16.24 -12.00
CA LEU A 15 6.49 17.53 -11.28
C LEU A 15 5.38 17.71 -10.23
N ILE A 16 4.18 17.19 -10.50
CA ILE A 16 3.06 17.19 -9.54
C ILE A 16 3.36 16.24 -8.37
N ILE A 17 3.87 15.03 -8.62
CA ILE A 17 4.32 14.08 -7.58
C ILE A 17 5.37 14.74 -6.67
N LYS A 18 6.37 15.41 -7.28
CA LYS A 18 7.44 16.10 -6.55
C LYS A 18 6.94 17.33 -5.77
N GLY A 19 5.96 18.05 -6.31
CA GLY A 19 5.32 19.20 -5.64
C GLY A 19 4.41 18.79 -4.48
N ILE A 20 3.77 17.62 -4.58
CA ILE A 20 2.91 17.05 -3.56
C ILE A 20 3.74 16.42 -2.43
N SER A 21 4.88 15.78 -2.74
CA SER A 21 5.88 15.33 -1.74
C SER A 21 6.31 16.45 -0.77
N LEU A 22 6.37 17.71 -1.24
CA LEU A 22 6.67 18.89 -0.41
C LEU A 22 5.51 19.34 0.48
N LEU A 23 4.27 18.93 0.17
CA LEU A 23 3.07 19.22 0.97
C LEU A 23 2.82 18.18 2.07
N TYR A 24 3.43 17.00 1.97
CA TYR A 24 3.35 15.92 2.95
C TYR A 24 4.33 16.05 4.14
N ASP A 25 5.13 17.13 4.21
CA ASP A 25 6.06 17.36 5.31
C ASP A 25 5.34 17.77 6.62
N ARG A 26 5.33 16.84 7.58
CA ARG A 26 5.35 17.12 9.03
C ARG A 26 6.64 16.51 9.59
N PRO A 27 7.19 17.10 10.68
CA PRO A 27 8.62 17.37 10.84
C PRO A 27 9.49 16.22 10.34
N THR A 28 10.36 16.56 9.38
CA THR A 28 11.31 15.67 8.74
C THR A 28 12.07 14.87 9.80
N SER A 29 11.73 13.59 9.94
CA SER A 29 12.77 12.59 10.15
C SER A 29 13.81 12.82 9.06
N PRO A 30 15.12 12.80 9.37
CA PRO A 30 16.16 13.03 8.37
C PRO A 30 15.86 12.20 7.13
N LYS A 31 15.95 12.80 5.94
CA LYS A 31 15.97 12.01 4.69
C LYS A 31 16.98 10.90 4.94
N PRO A 32 16.58 9.61 4.92
CA PRO A 32 17.56 8.56 5.03
C PRO A 32 18.55 8.82 3.89
N GLU A 33 19.84 8.92 4.22
CA GLU A 33 20.88 8.74 3.21
C GLU A 33 20.50 7.48 2.43
N PRO A 34 20.67 7.43 1.09
CA PRO A 34 20.36 6.25 0.31
C PRO A 34 21.04 5.07 1.00
N GLY A 35 20.23 4.34 1.75
CA GLY A 35 20.69 3.19 2.47
C GLY A 35 21.12 2.27 1.37
N LYS A 36 22.38 1.87 1.36
CA LYS A 36 22.71 0.62 0.70
C LYS A 36 21.65 -0.36 1.18
N ILE A 37 20.87 -0.90 0.23
CA ILE A 37 20.09 -2.11 0.46
C ILE A 37 21.02 -2.99 1.29
N PRO A 38 20.69 -3.33 2.55
CA PRO A 38 21.61 -4.09 3.36
C PRO A 38 22.06 -5.28 2.52
N ASP A 39 23.38 -5.44 2.38
CA ASP A 39 24.03 -6.50 1.56
C ASP A 39 23.65 -7.93 2.05
N GLU A 40 22.68 -8.04 2.96
CA GLU A 40 22.11 -9.22 3.56
C GLU A 40 20.58 -9.25 3.40
N LEU A 41 20.07 -9.07 2.17
CA LEU A 41 18.96 -9.92 1.73
C LEU A 41 19.52 -11.34 1.65
N THR A 42 19.74 -11.95 2.82
CA THR A 42 20.09 -13.36 2.89
C THR A 42 19.01 -14.11 2.11
N ASN A 43 19.45 -15.10 1.33
CA ASN A 43 18.65 -16.03 0.54
C ASN A 43 17.80 -16.92 1.48
N SER A 44 17.03 -16.28 2.36
CA SER A 44 16.25 -16.86 3.42
C SER A 44 14.81 -16.85 2.97
N ASP A 45 14.20 -18.04 3.02
CA ASP A 45 12.77 -18.27 2.79
C ASP A 45 11.91 -17.69 3.93
N VAL A 46 12.43 -16.73 4.69
CA VAL A 46 11.79 -16.11 5.86
C VAL A 46 11.91 -14.59 5.78
N ARG A 47 10.83 -13.89 6.13
CA ARG A 47 10.80 -12.44 6.36
C ARG A 47 10.36 -12.15 7.78
N LYS A 48 11.00 -11.18 8.40
CA LYS A 48 10.73 -10.75 9.78
C LYS A 48 10.35 -9.28 9.78
N PHE A 49 9.23 -8.99 10.42
CA PHE A 49 8.67 -7.65 10.57
C PHE A 49 8.59 -7.31 12.05
N PHE A 50 9.20 -6.20 12.44
CA PHE A 50 9.14 -5.68 13.80
C PHE A 50 8.70 -4.23 13.75
N TRP A 51 7.59 -3.92 14.42
CA TRP A 51 7.08 -2.56 14.46
C TRP A 51 6.31 -2.30 15.74
N VAL A 52 6.19 -1.02 16.06
CA VAL A 52 5.46 -0.53 17.23
C VAL A 52 4.26 0.28 16.76
N VAL A 53 3.10 0.00 17.35
CA VAL A 53 1.87 0.79 17.17
C VAL A 53 1.57 1.51 18.47
N GLU A 54 1.55 2.83 18.41
CA GLU A 54 1.32 3.67 19.59
C GLU A 54 -0.01 4.43 19.47
N ASN A 55 -0.73 4.51 20.58
CA ASN A 55 -1.76 5.50 20.80
C ASN A 55 -1.46 6.26 22.09
N ASN A 56 -2.26 7.28 22.40
CA ASN A 56 -2.04 8.15 23.57
C ASN A 56 -2.02 7.43 24.94
N ILE A 57 -2.42 6.15 24.99
CA ILE A 57 -2.63 5.39 26.24
C ILE A 57 -1.75 4.13 26.28
N GLN A 58 -1.47 3.51 25.13
CA GLN A 58 -0.80 2.22 25.04
C GLN A 58 0.11 2.12 23.81
N SER A 59 1.21 1.39 23.98
CA SER A 59 2.12 0.98 22.92
C SER A 59 2.07 -0.53 22.76
N TYR A 60 2.00 -1.01 21.51
CA TYR A 60 1.97 -2.42 21.15
C TYR A 60 3.18 -2.74 20.30
N SER A 61 4.03 -3.66 20.77
CA SER A 61 5.17 -4.16 19.99
C SER A 61 4.78 -5.45 19.28
N LEU A 62 4.97 -5.47 17.96
CA LEU A 62 4.67 -6.59 17.08
C LEU A 62 5.95 -7.17 16.50
N ASN A 63 5.94 -8.48 16.33
CA ASN A 63 7.01 -9.27 15.75
C ASN A 63 6.39 -10.42 14.94
N CYS A 64 6.31 -10.24 13.63
CA CYS A 64 5.74 -11.19 12.69
C CYS A 64 6.87 -11.84 11.89
N GLU A 65 6.93 -13.16 11.92
CA GLU A 65 7.84 -13.95 11.09
C GLU A 65 7.01 -14.80 10.13
N ILE A 66 7.29 -14.68 8.84
CA ILE A 66 6.59 -15.42 7.80
C ILE A 66 7.58 -16.16 6.93
N LYS A 67 7.15 -17.28 6.37
CA LYS A 67 7.84 -17.93 5.26
C LYS A 67 7.41 -17.27 3.95
N ILE A 68 8.36 -17.09 3.05
CA ILE A 68 8.12 -16.58 1.70
C ILE A 68 8.48 -17.64 0.66
N ASN A 69 7.77 -17.63 -0.45
CA ASN A 69 8.08 -18.44 -1.61
C ASN A 69 8.78 -17.57 -2.68
N LEU A 70 10.11 -17.66 -2.73
CA LEU A 70 10.92 -16.88 -3.68
C LEU A 70 10.61 -17.24 -5.14
N ASP A 71 10.27 -18.49 -5.44
CA ASP A 71 9.91 -18.91 -6.80
C ASP A 71 8.59 -18.29 -7.24
N GLU A 72 7.56 -18.29 -6.37
CA GLU A 72 6.29 -17.59 -6.66
C GLU A 72 6.49 -16.07 -6.73
N THR A 73 7.34 -15.50 -5.88
CA THR A 73 7.68 -14.07 -5.93
C THR A 73 8.35 -13.71 -7.27
N ASN A 74 9.28 -14.53 -7.76
CA ASN A 74 9.92 -14.30 -9.06
C ASN A 74 8.92 -14.43 -10.22
N LYS A 75 7.97 -15.38 -10.14
CA LYS A 75 6.88 -15.46 -11.13
C LYS A 75 5.99 -14.23 -11.09
N ALA A 76 5.67 -13.71 -9.90
CA ALA A 76 4.92 -12.46 -9.75
C ALA A 76 5.66 -11.28 -10.38
N LYS A 77 7.00 -11.22 -10.25
CA LYS A 77 7.85 -10.21 -10.91
C LYS A 77 7.72 -10.24 -12.44
N GLU A 78 7.64 -11.42 -13.02
CA GLU A 78 7.48 -11.61 -14.47
C GLU A 78 6.03 -11.41 -14.95
N GLU A 79 5.04 -11.65 -14.11
CA GLU A 79 3.64 -11.53 -14.47
C GLU A 79 3.25 -10.06 -14.75
N LEU A 80 2.52 -9.85 -15.85
CA LEU A 80 2.12 -8.54 -16.38
C LEU A 80 3.30 -7.60 -16.70
N LEU A 81 4.54 -8.11 -16.75
CA LEU A 81 5.73 -7.34 -17.10
C LEU A 81 5.85 -7.18 -18.63
N ASN A 82 5.07 -6.28 -19.22
CA ASN A 82 5.20 -5.93 -20.62
C ASN A 82 4.93 -4.44 -20.87
N GLU A 83 5.85 -3.74 -21.53
CA GLU A 83 5.73 -2.30 -21.80
C GLU A 83 4.88 -1.99 -23.04
N ASN A 84 4.58 -3.00 -23.87
CA ASN A 84 4.00 -2.79 -25.20
C ASN A 84 2.57 -3.34 -25.35
N SER A 85 1.97 -3.93 -24.31
CA SER A 85 0.59 -4.41 -24.36
C SER A 85 -0.09 -4.32 -23.00
N GLN A 86 -1.42 -4.27 -23.02
CA GLN A 86 -2.27 -4.35 -21.83
C GLN A 86 -2.83 -5.78 -21.66
N PRO A 87 -3.10 -6.22 -20.41
CA PRO A 87 -2.79 -5.56 -19.14
C PRO A 87 -1.27 -5.52 -18.85
N SER A 88 -0.80 -4.42 -18.24
CA SER A 88 0.59 -4.27 -17.81
C SER A 88 0.69 -3.61 -16.44
N LYS A 89 1.60 -4.12 -15.61
CA LYS A 89 1.91 -3.53 -14.30
C LYS A 89 2.98 -2.43 -14.35
N VAL A 90 3.59 -2.21 -15.51
CA VAL A 90 4.65 -1.20 -15.72
C VAL A 90 4.27 -0.11 -16.71
N TYR A 91 3.11 -0.25 -17.35
CA TYR A 91 2.65 0.72 -18.34
C TYR A 91 1.12 0.77 -18.36
N PHE A 92 0.56 1.95 -18.17
CA PHE A 92 -0.88 2.22 -18.29
C PHE A 92 -1.06 3.68 -18.72
N THR A 93 -2.14 3.96 -19.44
CA THR A 93 -2.41 5.25 -20.10
C THR A 93 -3.61 5.99 -19.52
N SER A 94 -4.30 5.38 -18.57
CA SER A 94 -5.48 5.97 -17.93
C SER A 94 -5.64 5.53 -16.47
N GLU A 95 -6.36 6.36 -15.71
CA GLU A 95 -6.80 6.05 -14.34
C GLU A 95 -7.67 4.78 -14.28
N GLU A 96 -8.37 4.44 -15.37
CA GLU A 96 -9.16 3.21 -15.48
C GLU A 96 -8.26 1.97 -15.58
N GLU A 97 -7.27 2.00 -16.46
CA GLU A 97 -6.29 0.92 -16.59
C GLU A 97 -5.52 0.72 -15.29
N TYR A 98 -5.03 1.81 -14.70
CA TYR A 98 -4.37 1.80 -13.39
C TYR A 98 -5.21 1.07 -12.34
N PHE A 99 -6.49 1.46 -12.19
CA PHE A 99 -7.40 0.81 -11.26
C PHE A 99 -7.65 -0.68 -11.58
N ILE A 100 -7.81 -1.03 -12.86
CA ILE A 100 -8.03 -2.42 -13.28
C ILE A 100 -6.83 -3.29 -12.90
N ILE A 101 -5.60 -2.81 -13.14
CA ILE A 101 -4.39 -3.55 -12.81
C ILE A 101 -4.20 -3.67 -11.29
N SER A 102 -4.38 -2.57 -10.53
CA SER A 102 -4.36 -2.64 -9.07
C SER A 102 -5.38 -3.67 -8.55
N LYS A 103 -6.59 -3.70 -9.13
CA LYS A 103 -7.62 -4.67 -8.77
C LYS A 103 -7.21 -6.12 -9.10
N ILE A 104 -6.58 -6.35 -10.25
CA ILE A 104 -6.03 -7.66 -10.62
C ILE A 104 -5.00 -8.11 -9.58
N GLN A 105 -4.05 -7.25 -9.22
CA GLN A 105 -3.01 -7.57 -8.24
C GLN A 105 -3.57 -7.88 -6.84
N ILE A 106 -4.57 -7.11 -6.40
CA ILE A 106 -5.20 -7.32 -5.10
C ILE A 106 -5.92 -8.66 -5.05
N LEU A 107 -6.72 -8.97 -6.09
CA LEU A 107 -7.58 -10.15 -6.14
C LEU A 107 -6.89 -11.39 -6.72
N HIS A 108 -5.60 -11.30 -7.03
CA HIS A 108 -4.85 -12.42 -7.58
C HIS A 108 -4.83 -13.59 -6.59
N ASP A 109 -5.13 -14.80 -7.05
CA ASP A 109 -5.25 -16.01 -6.23
C ASP A 109 -3.91 -16.48 -5.65
N LYS A 110 -2.83 -16.39 -6.42
CA LYS A 110 -1.47 -16.78 -5.97
C LYS A 110 -0.62 -15.66 -5.41
N PHE A 111 -0.69 -14.47 -6.00
CA PHE A 111 0.22 -13.36 -5.68
C PHE A 111 -0.45 -12.25 -4.86
N GLY A 112 -1.76 -12.36 -4.62
CA GLY A 112 -2.60 -11.39 -3.94
C GLY A 112 -3.28 -11.96 -2.70
N VAL A 113 -4.60 -11.80 -2.64
CA VAL A 113 -5.45 -12.07 -1.45
C VAL A 113 -5.37 -13.49 -0.91
N ASP A 114 -5.10 -14.47 -1.77
CA ASP A 114 -5.05 -15.89 -1.40
C ASP A 114 -3.62 -16.47 -1.35
N SER A 115 -2.60 -15.60 -1.35
CA SER A 115 -1.21 -16.01 -1.12
C SER A 115 -0.95 -16.47 0.32
N ASP A 116 -0.04 -17.44 0.47
CA ASP A 116 0.36 -17.98 1.78
C ASP A 116 1.02 -16.91 2.67
N GLU A 117 1.75 -15.96 2.07
CA GLU A 117 2.38 -14.83 2.77
C GLU A 117 1.34 -13.91 3.41
N VAL A 118 0.29 -13.56 2.65
CA VAL A 118 -0.83 -12.77 3.14
C VAL A 118 -1.57 -13.51 4.26
N ASP A 119 -1.79 -14.81 4.12
CA ASP A 119 -2.43 -15.64 5.14
C ASP A 119 -1.64 -15.64 6.45
N GLN A 120 -0.32 -15.82 6.40
CA GLN A 120 0.54 -15.80 7.58
C GLN A 120 0.48 -14.45 8.31
N ILE A 121 0.56 -13.33 7.56
CA ILE A 121 0.47 -11.97 8.13
C ILE A 121 -0.90 -11.75 8.78
N VAL A 122 -1.98 -12.06 8.07
CA VAL A 122 -3.36 -11.87 8.56
C VAL A 122 -3.62 -12.73 9.81
N ASN A 123 -3.19 -13.98 9.82
CA ASN A 123 -3.34 -14.87 10.97
C ASN A 123 -2.57 -14.36 12.19
N TYR A 124 -1.36 -13.84 11.97
CA TYR A 124 -0.58 -13.21 13.04
C TYR A 124 -1.31 -11.97 13.61
N LEU A 125 -1.73 -11.04 12.75
CA LEU A 125 -2.40 -9.80 13.17
C LEU A 125 -3.70 -10.08 13.92
N ARG A 126 -4.51 -11.06 13.44
CA ARG A 126 -5.75 -11.47 14.10
C ARG A 126 -5.48 -12.07 15.48
N SER A 127 -4.53 -13.00 15.57
CA SER A 127 -4.16 -13.63 16.85
C SER A 127 -3.66 -12.60 17.87
N TYR A 128 -2.87 -11.64 17.41
CA TYR A 128 -2.40 -10.53 18.25
C TYR A 128 -3.55 -9.66 18.74
N ALA A 129 -4.46 -9.26 17.85
CA ALA A 129 -5.63 -8.47 18.20
C ALA A 129 -6.52 -9.18 19.23
N ASP A 130 -6.76 -10.48 19.05
CA ASP A 130 -7.57 -11.31 19.94
C ASP A 130 -6.93 -11.43 21.33
N GLN A 131 -5.61 -11.72 21.40
CA GLN A 131 -4.87 -11.81 22.65
C GLN A 131 -4.91 -10.52 23.47
N HIS A 132 -4.94 -9.37 22.79
CA HIS A 132 -4.98 -8.05 23.40
C HIS A 132 -6.40 -7.47 23.54
N MET A 133 -7.44 -8.24 23.22
CA MET A 133 -8.85 -7.82 23.28
C MET A 133 -9.10 -6.50 22.53
N MET A 134 -8.47 -6.34 21.37
CA MET A 134 -8.57 -5.12 20.59
C MET A 134 -9.98 -4.93 20.01
N SER A 135 -10.46 -3.69 20.02
CA SER A 135 -11.66 -3.31 19.28
C SER A 135 -11.45 -3.44 17.76
N ASN A 136 -12.53 -3.51 16.98
CA ASN A 136 -12.49 -3.50 15.52
C ASN A 136 -11.68 -2.31 14.95
N TYR A 137 -11.76 -1.13 15.58
CA TYR A 137 -10.99 0.03 15.14
C TYR A 137 -9.49 -0.12 15.46
N GLN A 138 -9.14 -0.63 16.65
CA GLN A 138 -7.73 -0.93 16.97
C GLN A 138 -7.17 -2.00 16.03
N PHE A 139 -7.96 -3.02 15.70
CA PHE A 139 -7.55 -4.04 14.74
C PHE A 139 -7.34 -3.44 13.33
N ALA A 140 -8.25 -2.57 12.86
CA ALA A 140 -8.05 -1.84 11.60
C ALA A 140 -6.76 -0.99 11.59
N ASN A 141 -6.44 -0.32 12.70
CA ASN A 141 -5.16 0.39 12.84
C ASN A 141 -3.96 -0.58 12.78
N LEU A 142 -4.07 -1.74 13.42
CA LEU A 142 -3.01 -2.75 13.40
C LEU A 142 -2.74 -3.26 11.98
N ILE A 143 -3.79 -3.54 11.20
CA ILE A 143 -3.68 -3.96 9.80
C ILE A 143 -3.02 -2.87 8.96
N LEU A 144 -3.50 -1.62 9.07
CA LEU A 144 -2.93 -0.50 8.32
C LEU A 144 -1.46 -0.26 8.69
N SER A 145 -1.10 -0.38 9.96
CA SER A 145 0.27 -0.18 10.43
C SER A 145 1.28 -1.16 9.84
N PHE A 146 0.82 -2.35 9.38
CA PHE A 146 1.72 -3.32 8.77
C PHE A 146 2.38 -2.78 7.50
N VAL A 147 1.68 -1.95 6.72
CA VAL A 147 2.24 -1.39 5.47
C VAL A 147 3.02 -0.10 5.68
N HIS A 148 3.07 0.44 6.90
CA HIS A 148 3.76 1.70 7.20
C HIS A 148 5.29 1.54 7.21
N GLU A 149 5.98 2.67 7.30
CA GLU A 149 7.44 2.81 7.12
C GLU A 149 8.30 1.89 8.00
N GLN A 150 7.79 1.42 9.14
CA GLN A 150 8.52 0.49 10.00
C GLN A 150 8.73 -0.87 9.33
N ASN A 151 7.79 -1.31 8.49
CA ASN A 151 7.80 -2.62 7.87
C ASN A 151 8.04 -2.59 6.36
N ILE A 152 7.48 -1.61 5.64
CA ILE A 152 7.63 -1.49 4.19
C ILE A 152 8.22 -0.10 3.93
N LYS A 153 9.41 -0.03 3.34
CA LYS A 153 10.04 1.26 3.04
C LYS A 153 9.43 1.92 1.83
N TYR A 154 9.31 3.25 1.87
CA TYR A 154 8.94 3.99 0.68
C TYR A 154 10.14 4.08 -0.27
N SER A 155 9.95 3.64 -1.51
CA SER A 155 10.93 3.79 -2.59
C SER A 155 10.21 4.10 -3.90
N TYR A 156 10.75 4.98 -4.71
CA TYR A 156 10.25 5.16 -6.08
C TYR A 156 10.47 3.90 -6.91
N ASP A 157 9.57 3.65 -7.86
CA ASP A 157 9.67 2.47 -8.73
C ASP A 157 10.92 2.51 -9.61
N GLU A 158 11.30 3.67 -10.11
CA GLU A 158 12.51 3.82 -10.93
C GLU A 158 13.76 3.42 -10.14
N ASP A 159 13.86 3.84 -8.87
CA ASP A 159 14.99 3.54 -7.99
C ASP A 159 15.06 2.05 -7.60
N SER A 160 13.91 1.40 -7.49
CA SER A 160 13.79 0.04 -6.92
C SER A 160 13.62 -1.07 -7.96
N THR A 161 13.15 -0.74 -9.15
CA THR A 161 12.84 -1.69 -10.23
C THR A 161 13.45 -1.30 -11.58
N GLY A 162 13.80 -0.01 -11.77
CA GLY A 162 14.23 0.53 -13.06
C GLY A 162 13.08 0.91 -14.00
N HIS A 163 11.82 0.72 -13.61
CA HIS A 163 10.64 1.15 -14.37
C HIS A 163 10.08 2.46 -13.80
N MET A 164 9.58 3.36 -14.65
CA MET A 164 8.99 4.63 -14.19
C MET A 164 7.76 4.40 -13.29
N GLU A 165 7.00 3.34 -13.57
CA GLU A 165 5.84 2.89 -12.81
C GLU A 165 5.96 1.36 -12.67
N TYR A 166 5.64 0.81 -11.50
CA TYR A 166 5.68 -0.61 -11.25
C TYR A 166 4.70 -0.99 -10.13
N LEU A 167 3.54 -1.50 -10.51
CA LEU A 167 2.54 -1.96 -9.55
C LEU A 167 2.93 -3.34 -9.04
N ARG A 168 3.49 -3.41 -7.83
CA ARG A 168 3.85 -4.68 -7.20
C ARG A 168 2.63 -5.52 -6.86
N PHE A 169 2.70 -6.82 -7.12
CA PHE A 169 1.84 -7.77 -6.42
C PHE A 169 2.11 -7.72 -4.91
N PRO A 170 1.11 -8.01 -4.05
CA PRO A 170 1.29 -8.05 -2.60
C PRO A 170 2.50 -8.88 -2.14
N ILE A 171 2.75 -10.06 -2.74
CA ILE A 171 3.91 -10.88 -2.38
C ILE A 171 5.25 -10.24 -2.75
N GLU A 172 5.31 -9.45 -3.83
CA GLU A 172 6.52 -8.70 -4.20
C GLU A 172 6.82 -7.64 -3.14
N THR A 173 5.82 -6.83 -2.75
CA THR A 173 5.98 -5.80 -1.70
C THR A 173 6.42 -6.40 -0.36
N ILE A 174 5.87 -7.55 0.01
CA ILE A 174 6.25 -8.28 1.24
C ILE A 174 7.69 -8.79 1.16
N CYS A 175 8.08 -9.39 0.03
CA CYS A 175 9.40 -9.99 -0.14
C CYS A 175 10.51 -8.93 -0.27
N ASP A 176 10.25 -7.88 -1.04
CA ASP A 176 11.21 -6.81 -1.33
C ASP A 176 11.27 -5.77 -0.19
N ILE A 177 10.29 -5.77 0.72
CA ILE A 177 10.22 -4.86 1.88
C ILE A 177 10.18 -3.38 1.45
N THR A 178 9.69 -3.12 0.23
CA THR A 178 9.70 -1.78 -0.36
C THR A 178 8.55 -1.60 -1.34
N GLY A 179 8.16 -0.36 -1.55
CA GLY A 179 7.16 0.03 -2.53
C GLY A 179 6.79 1.50 -2.38
N ASP A 180 6.22 2.08 -3.43
CA ASP A 180 5.78 3.45 -3.44
C ASP A 180 4.33 3.56 -2.89
N CYS A 181 3.58 4.60 -3.28
CA CYS A 181 2.22 4.80 -2.81
C CYS A 181 1.25 3.68 -3.18
N ASP A 182 1.31 3.18 -4.40
CA ASP A 182 0.34 2.19 -4.85
C ASP A 182 0.70 0.77 -4.45
N CYS A 183 1.98 0.43 -4.44
CA CYS A 183 2.44 -0.86 -3.95
C CYS A 183 1.99 -1.08 -2.50
N LYS A 184 2.10 -0.03 -1.68
CA LYS A 184 1.67 -0.04 -0.28
C LYS A 184 0.13 -0.04 -0.16
N ALA A 185 -0.58 0.71 -1.02
CA ALA A 185 -2.05 0.72 -1.03
C ALA A 185 -2.65 -0.62 -1.50
N ILE A 186 -2.04 -1.26 -2.50
CA ILE A 186 -2.39 -2.60 -3.01
C ILE A 186 -2.21 -3.62 -1.89
N LEU A 187 -1.04 -3.67 -1.24
CA LEU A 187 -0.81 -4.58 -0.13
C LEU A 187 -1.81 -4.35 1.02
N ALA A 188 -2.07 -3.10 1.39
CA ALA A 188 -3.05 -2.79 2.43
C ALA A 188 -4.47 -3.25 2.04
N CYS A 189 -4.91 -2.97 0.81
CA CYS A 189 -6.19 -3.44 0.29
C CYS A 189 -6.30 -4.96 0.39
N THR A 190 -5.24 -5.67 0.02
CA THR A 190 -5.18 -7.14 0.07
C THR A 190 -5.36 -7.67 1.50
N LEU A 191 -4.64 -7.12 2.48
CA LEU A 191 -4.74 -7.54 3.88
C LEU A 191 -6.15 -7.29 4.45
N PHE A 192 -6.72 -6.11 4.19
CA PHE A 192 -8.09 -5.80 4.62
C PHE A 192 -9.14 -6.67 3.92
N LYS A 193 -9.00 -6.89 2.60
CA LYS A 193 -9.90 -7.75 1.82
C LYS A 193 -9.87 -9.19 2.36
N LYS A 194 -8.69 -9.73 2.64
CA LYS A 194 -8.54 -11.09 3.21
C LYS A 194 -9.20 -11.21 4.58
N LEU A 195 -9.20 -10.13 5.36
CA LEU A 195 -9.88 -10.06 6.64
C LEU A 195 -11.39 -9.80 6.55
N GLY A 196 -11.96 -9.71 5.35
CA GLY A 196 -13.40 -9.58 5.10
C GLY A 196 -13.92 -8.13 5.07
N TYR A 197 -13.03 -7.14 5.07
CA TYR A 197 -13.44 -5.75 4.94
C TYR A 197 -13.87 -5.44 3.50
N LYS A 198 -14.85 -4.54 3.35
CA LYS A 198 -15.02 -3.85 2.06
C LYS A 198 -13.89 -2.85 1.90
N VAL A 199 -13.25 -2.87 0.75
CA VAL A 199 -12.10 -2.02 0.42
C VAL A 199 -12.35 -1.30 -0.90
N ALA A 200 -11.85 -0.08 -0.97
CA ALA A 200 -11.85 0.72 -2.18
C ALA A 200 -10.45 1.29 -2.39
N PHE A 201 -10.03 1.34 -3.65
CA PHE A 201 -8.82 2.06 -4.04
C PHE A 201 -9.13 3.55 -4.06
N ALA A 202 -8.28 4.37 -3.43
CA ALA A 202 -8.46 5.81 -3.32
C ALA A 202 -7.43 6.52 -4.21
N LEU A 203 -7.92 7.18 -5.25
CA LEU A 203 -7.11 7.75 -6.31
C LEU A 203 -7.10 9.28 -6.24
N MET A 204 -5.91 9.83 -6.38
CA MET A 204 -5.63 11.26 -6.56
C MET A 204 -4.58 11.44 -7.65
N PRO A 205 -4.49 12.62 -8.29
CA PRO A 205 -3.39 12.89 -9.22
C PRO A 205 -2.03 12.67 -8.53
N GLY A 206 -1.27 11.69 -9.01
CA GLY A 206 0.06 11.35 -8.50
C GLY A 206 0.11 10.70 -7.11
N HIS A 207 -1.00 10.18 -6.59
CA HIS A 207 -1.00 9.47 -5.30
C HIS A 207 -2.10 8.42 -5.22
N ALA A 208 -1.77 7.26 -4.69
CA ALA A 208 -2.70 6.19 -4.37
C ALA A 208 -2.74 5.93 -2.85
N ALA A 209 -3.94 5.64 -2.38
CA ALA A 209 -4.22 5.20 -1.03
C ALA A 209 -5.36 4.18 -1.07
N LEU A 210 -5.95 3.89 0.09
CA LEU A 210 -7.14 3.04 0.16
C LEU A 210 -8.22 3.66 1.04
N ALA A 211 -9.42 3.12 0.94
CA ALA A 211 -10.49 3.35 1.87
C ALA A 211 -11.10 2.03 2.31
N ILE A 212 -11.51 1.94 3.57
CA ILE A 212 -12.15 0.75 4.13
C ILE A 212 -13.54 1.09 4.67
N SER A 213 -14.44 0.11 4.65
CA SER A 213 -15.67 0.17 5.44
C SER A 213 -15.48 -0.61 6.73
N THR A 214 -15.75 0.03 7.87
CA THR A 214 -15.81 -0.64 9.18
C THR A 214 -17.01 -0.13 9.94
N GLU A 215 -17.76 -1.05 10.56
CA GLU A 215 -18.98 -0.73 11.32
C GLU A 215 -18.68 -0.02 12.65
N SER A 216 -17.41 0.12 13.03
CA SER A 216 -17.01 0.47 14.40
C SER A 216 -15.97 1.59 14.48
N ALA A 217 -15.80 2.41 13.44
CA ALA A 217 -14.91 3.56 13.59
C ALA A 217 -15.54 4.62 14.52
N PRO A 218 -14.75 5.26 15.40
CA PRO A 218 -15.25 6.23 16.37
C PRO A 218 -15.55 7.63 15.78
N PHE A 219 -15.28 7.85 14.50
CA PHE A 219 -15.39 9.16 13.84
C PHE A 219 -16.35 9.12 12.65
N TYR A 220 -16.76 10.31 12.17
CA TYR A 220 -17.49 10.42 10.92
C TYR A 220 -16.67 9.88 9.74
N SER A 221 -17.30 9.09 8.88
CA SER A 221 -16.69 8.55 7.67
C SER A 221 -16.22 9.64 6.72
N ASN A 222 -15.04 9.45 6.12
CA ASN A 222 -14.55 10.37 5.10
C ASN A 222 -15.37 10.31 3.83
N PHE A 223 -16.15 9.28 3.52
CA PHE A 223 -17.03 9.22 2.33
C PHE A 223 -18.32 8.47 2.65
N GLU A 224 -19.41 8.86 1.97
CA GLU A 224 -20.62 8.07 1.88
C GLU A 224 -20.88 7.79 0.40
N LYS A 225 -20.74 6.53 -0.02
CA LYS A 225 -20.89 6.12 -1.43
C LYS A 225 -21.42 4.70 -1.47
N TRP A 226 -22.36 4.43 -2.39
CA TRP A 226 -23.06 3.15 -2.50
C TRP A 226 -23.81 2.73 -1.21
N GLY A 227 -24.26 3.71 -0.41
CA GLY A 227 -24.88 3.45 0.90
C GLY A 227 -23.90 2.91 1.94
N ILE A 228 -22.59 3.05 1.71
CA ILE A 228 -21.51 2.57 2.57
C ILE A 228 -20.71 3.77 3.08
N HIS A 229 -20.36 3.71 4.36
CA HIS A 229 -19.45 4.65 5.02
C HIS A 229 -18.00 4.20 4.85
N TRP A 230 -17.18 5.06 4.24
CA TRP A 230 -15.78 4.76 3.94
C TRP A 230 -14.83 5.66 4.73
N TYR A 231 -13.76 5.06 5.23
CA TYR A 231 -12.67 5.71 5.95
C TYR A 231 -11.42 5.66 5.09
N TYR A 232 -10.87 6.83 4.76
CA TYR A 232 -9.58 6.95 4.10
C TYR A 232 -8.48 6.38 4.99
N CYS A 233 -7.54 5.67 4.39
CA CYS A 233 -6.37 5.14 5.07
C CYS A 233 -5.13 5.56 4.28
N GLU A 234 -4.25 6.35 4.90
CA GLU A 234 -2.94 6.66 4.33
C GLU A 234 -1.98 5.50 4.56
N SER A 235 -1.36 5.00 3.49
CA SER A 235 -0.44 3.86 3.50
C SER A 235 1.04 4.24 3.44
N THR A 236 1.38 5.43 2.93
CA THR A 236 2.78 5.80 2.62
C THR A 236 3.60 6.28 3.81
N GLY A 237 2.94 6.76 4.86
CA GLY A 237 3.60 7.32 6.04
C GLY A 237 3.69 6.36 7.22
N SER A 238 3.77 6.94 8.41
CA SER A 238 3.69 6.25 9.70
C SER A 238 2.63 6.88 10.58
N ASN A 239 2.07 6.11 11.51
CA ASN A 239 1.15 6.58 12.53
C ASN A 239 -0.15 7.21 11.98
N TRP A 240 -0.54 6.81 10.78
CA TRP A 240 -1.85 7.14 10.23
C TRP A 240 -2.91 6.16 10.73
N SER A 241 -4.09 6.68 11.04
CA SER A 241 -5.26 5.88 11.40
C SER A 241 -6.35 5.97 10.34
N PRO A 242 -7.16 4.91 10.15
CA PRO A 242 -8.36 4.99 9.31
C PRO A 242 -9.23 6.18 9.71
N GLY A 243 -9.61 7.01 8.74
CA GLY A 243 -10.38 8.23 8.99
C GLY A 243 -9.56 9.52 8.87
N GLN A 244 -8.23 9.44 9.00
CA GLN A 244 -7.37 10.62 8.99
C GLN A 244 -6.98 11.01 7.57
N LEU A 245 -7.28 12.26 7.19
CA LEU A 245 -6.81 12.84 5.94
C LEU A 245 -5.49 13.59 6.16
N PRO A 246 -4.51 13.43 5.26
CA PRO A 246 -3.31 14.27 5.27
C PRO A 246 -3.63 15.75 5.13
N SER A 247 -2.78 16.61 5.69
CA SER A 247 -2.95 18.06 5.57
C SER A 247 -2.87 18.47 4.09
N GLY A 248 -3.79 19.34 3.65
CA GLY A 248 -3.84 19.78 2.25
C GLY A 248 -4.54 18.82 1.29
N ILE A 249 -4.88 17.61 1.74
CA ILE A 249 -5.74 16.70 0.99
C ILE A 249 -7.19 16.93 1.38
N TYR A 250 -8.04 17.15 0.38
CA TYR A 250 -9.47 17.39 0.58
C TYR A 250 -10.29 16.20 0.10
N ARG A 251 -11.42 15.95 0.77
CA ARG A 251 -12.34 14.86 0.41
C ARG A 251 -12.68 14.85 -1.08
N ASP A 252 -13.00 16.03 -1.62
CA ASP A 252 -13.50 16.17 -2.99
C ASP A 252 -12.44 15.93 -4.06
N SER A 253 -11.15 15.91 -3.69
CA SER A 253 -10.06 15.54 -4.60
C SER A 253 -9.79 14.03 -4.65
N ILE A 254 -10.45 13.24 -3.79
CA ILE A 254 -10.25 11.78 -3.70
C ILE A 254 -11.36 11.05 -4.44
N LYS A 255 -10.97 10.20 -5.39
CA LYS A 255 -11.90 9.28 -6.05
C LYS A 255 -11.74 7.88 -5.48
N ILE A 256 -12.76 7.40 -4.77
CA ILE A 256 -12.80 6.00 -4.30
C ILE A 256 -13.48 5.08 -5.33
N ARG A 257 -12.88 3.90 -5.54
CA ARG A 257 -13.36 2.84 -6.42
C ARG A 257 -13.36 1.50 -5.66
N GLU A 258 -14.53 0.92 -5.44
CA GLU A 258 -14.68 -0.34 -4.71
C GLU A 258 -14.05 -1.51 -5.50
N ILE A 259 -13.35 -2.37 -4.77
CA ILE A 259 -12.66 -3.57 -5.29
C ILE A 259 -13.51 -4.80 -5.05
#